data_AF-A0A1E7XCE8-F1
#
_entry.id   AF-A0A1E7XCE8-F1
#
_cell.length_a   1.000
_cell.length_b   1.000
_cell.length_c   1.000
_cell.angle_alpha   90.00
_cell.angle_beta   90.00
_cell.angle_gamma   90.00
#
_symmetry.space_group_name_H-M   'P 1'
#
loop_
_entity.id
_entity.type
_entity.pdbx_description
1 polymer ?
#
loop_
_entity_poly.entity_id
_entity_poly.type
_entity_poly.pdbx_seq_one_letter_code
_entity_poly.pdbx_strand_id
1 'polypeptide(L)'
;MRRQFTDDVYKPTSYMTLEQFYKSLQRDTGVDDSFFMFDYPVPENEDEYQQAVKLVKYIISSSHNKSKSSNEELADLQEAIKHPKRK
;
A
#
# COMPACT_ATOMS: atom_id res chain seq x y z
N MET A 1 -22.99 17.58 -11.08
CA MET A 1 -23.00 16.11 -11.19
C MET A 1 -21.91 15.57 -10.25
N ARG A 2 -22.28 15.03 -9.09
CA ARG A 2 -21.33 14.56 -8.05
C ARG A 2 -21.15 13.04 -8.16
N ARG A 3 -19.92 12.62 -8.49
CA ARG A 3 -19.23 11.35 -8.16
C ARG A 3 -20.10 10.07 -8.13
N GLN A 4 -20.14 9.33 -9.23
CA GLN A 4 -20.61 7.94 -9.30
C GLN A 4 -19.46 6.90 -9.26
N PHE A 5 -18.27 7.27 -8.77
CA PHE A 5 -17.05 6.47 -8.96
C PHE A 5 -16.65 5.57 -7.78
N THR A 6 -17.38 5.55 -6.66
CA THR A 6 -16.96 4.81 -5.46
C THR A 6 -17.83 3.61 -5.13
N ASP A 7 -19.08 3.56 -5.59
CA ASP A 7 -19.99 2.48 -5.19
C ASP A 7 -19.64 1.14 -5.84
N ASP A 8 -19.07 1.17 -7.05
CA ASP A 8 -18.82 -0.04 -7.83
C ASP A 8 -17.63 -0.86 -7.33
N VAL A 9 -16.64 -0.17 -6.76
CA VAL A 9 -15.41 -0.75 -6.24
C VAL A 9 -15.67 -1.65 -5.03
N TYR A 10 -16.65 -1.30 -4.21
CA TYR A 10 -16.95 -1.99 -2.95
C TYR A 10 -18.08 -3.01 -3.07
N LYS A 11 -18.66 -3.18 -4.26
CA LYS A 11 -19.74 -4.15 -4.46
C LYS A 11 -19.20 -5.56 -4.33
N PRO A 12 -19.92 -6.45 -3.63
CA PRO A 12 -19.59 -7.86 -3.64
C PRO A 12 -19.70 -8.39 -5.07
N THR A 13 -18.75 -9.21 -5.47
CA THR A 13 -18.79 -9.91 -6.75
C THR A 13 -19.38 -11.31 -6.56
N SER A 14 -19.61 -12.01 -7.66
CA SER A 14 -19.98 -13.44 -7.63
C SER A 14 -18.89 -14.33 -7.02
N TYR A 15 -17.65 -13.83 -6.94
CA TYR A 15 -16.50 -14.57 -6.44
C TYR A 15 -16.30 -14.37 -4.94
N MET A 16 -16.33 -13.12 -4.45
CA MET A 16 -16.17 -12.83 -3.03
C MET A 16 -16.81 -11.51 -2.61
N THR A 17 -17.04 -11.37 -1.30
CA THR A 17 -17.43 -10.07 -0.72
C THR A 17 -16.22 -9.21 -0.42
N LEU A 18 -16.45 -7.90 -0.24
CA LEU A 18 -15.40 -6.97 0.20
C LEU A 18 -14.72 -7.42 1.51
N GLU A 19 -15.50 -7.92 2.47
CA GLU A 19 -14.96 -8.41 3.74
C GLU A 19 -14.07 -9.65 3.53
N GLN A 20 -14.49 -10.58 2.67
CA GLN A 20 -13.70 -11.76 2.33
C GLN A 20 -12.42 -11.38 1.59
N PHE A 21 -12.49 -10.38 0.71
CA PHE A 21 -11.33 -9.85 0.01
C PHE A 21 -10.29 -9.31 0.99
N TYR A 22 -10.68 -8.42 1.91
CA TYR A 22 -9.76 -7.87 2.90
C TYR A 22 -9.17 -8.96 3.81
N LYS A 23 -9.99 -9.86 4.34
CA LYS A 23 -9.51 -10.95 5.21
C LYS A 23 -8.52 -11.88 4.50
N SER A 24 -8.83 -12.28 3.27
CA SER A 24 -7.98 -13.17 2.48
C SER A 24 -6.67 -12.49 2.13
N LEU A 25 -6.74 -11.22 1.74
CA LEU A 25 -5.58 -10.44 1.40
C LEU A 25 -4.66 -10.21 2.60
N GLN A 26 -5.20 -9.88 3.78
CA GLN A 26 -4.45 -9.78 5.03
C GLN A 26 -3.70 -11.07 5.33
N ARG A 27 -4.39 -12.22 5.23
CA ARG A 27 -3.79 -13.54 5.44
C ARG A 27 -2.65 -13.82 4.46
N ASP A 28 -2.85 -13.52 3.18
CA ASP A 28 -1.94 -13.95 2.11
C ASP A 28 -0.77 -12.97 1.87
N THR A 29 -0.88 -11.73 2.36
CA THR A 29 0.14 -10.68 2.25
C THR A 29 0.80 -10.33 3.58
N GLY A 30 0.19 -10.70 4.72
CA GLY A 30 0.70 -10.41 6.06
C GLY A 30 0.56 -8.94 6.47
N VAL A 31 -0.32 -8.18 5.81
CA VAL A 31 -0.61 -6.79 6.19
C VAL A 31 -1.54 -6.72 7.39
N ASP A 32 -1.26 -5.79 8.30
CA ASP A 32 -2.14 -5.46 9.43
C ASP A 32 -3.36 -4.65 8.98
N ASP A 33 -4.37 -4.55 9.86
CA ASP A 33 -5.61 -3.77 9.68
C ASP A 33 -5.37 -2.27 9.39
N SER A 34 -4.17 -1.78 9.64
CA SER A 34 -3.77 -0.39 9.33
C SER A 34 -3.40 -0.18 7.86
N PHE A 35 -3.29 -1.25 7.06
CA PHE A 35 -2.98 -1.16 5.64
C PHE A 35 -4.23 -0.74 4.86
N PHE A 36 -4.39 0.56 4.73
CA PHE A 36 -5.40 1.13 3.84
C PHE A 36 -5.05 0.85 2.39
N MET A 37 -5.78 -0.04 1.76
CA MET A 37 -5.82 -0.09 0.31
C MET A 37 -6.71 1.04 -0.19
N PHE A 38 -6.18 1.82 -1.12
CA PHE A 38 -6.96 2.69 -2.02
C PHE A 38 -8.15 1.93 -2.62
N ASP A 39 -9.15 2.63 -3.15
CA ASP A 39 -10.35 2.11 -3.86
C ASP A 39 -10.01 0.99 -4.87
N TYR A 40 -9.75 -0.23 -4.36
CA TYR A 40 -9.40 -1.39 -5.15
C TYR A 40 -10.65 -2.25 -5.28
N PRO A 41 -11.10 -2.54 -6.51
CA PRO A 41 -12.35 -3.23 -6.73
C PRO A 41 -12.29 -4.63 -6.13
N VAL A 42 -13.41 -5.08 -5.57
CA VAL A 42 -13.54 -6.48 -5.14
C VAL A 42 -13.29 -7.38 -6.36
N PRO A 43 -12.42 -8.39 -6.28
CA PRO A 43 -12.09 -9.24 -7.42
C PRO A 43 -13.29 -10.01 -7.93
N GLU A 44 -13.47 -10.10 -9.25
CA GLU A 44 -14.52 -10.90 -9.88
C GLU A 44 -14.11 -12.37 -10.10
N ASN A 45 -12.82 -12.67 -9.96
CA ASN A 45 -12.24 -13.99 -10.20
C ASN A 45 -10.88 -14.16 -9.48
N GLU A 46 -10.32 -15.38 -9.54
CA GLU A 46 -9.04 -15.72 -8.91
C GLU A 46 -7.85 -14.96 -9.51
N ASP A 47 -7.82 -14.75 -10.82
CA ASP A 47 -6.73 -14.02 -11.49
C ASP A 47 -6.62 -12.58 -10.98
N GLU A 48 -7.74 -11.88 -10.84
CA GLU A 48 -7.79 -10.53 -10.25
C GLU A 48 -7.36 -10.52 -8.79
N TYR A 49 -7.78 -11.52 -8.00
CA TYR A 49 -7.33 -11.66 -6.63
C TYR A 49 -5.81 -11.82 -6.53
N GLN A 50 -5.22 -12.66 -7.38
CA GLN A 50 -3.77 -12.85 -7.42
C GLN A 50 -3.03 -11.57 -7.86
N GLN A 51 -3.62 -10.77 -8.74
CA GLN A 51 -3.07 -9.44 -9.09
C GLN A 51 -3.07 -8.50 -7.89
N ALA A 52 -4.16 -8.47 -7.11
CA ALA A 52 -4.25 -7.67 -5.88
C ALA A 52 -3.16 -8.07 -4.87
N VAL A 53 -3.00 -9.39 -4.62
CA VAL A 53 -1.96 -9.93 -3.72
C VAL A 53 -0.56 -9.51 -4.18
N LYS A 54 -0.27 -9.62 -5.49
CA LYS A 54 1.03 -9.21 -6.06
C LYS A 54 1.31 -7.72 -5.88
N LEU A 55 0.31 -6.88 -6.15
CA LEU A 55 0.43 -5.43 -6.00
C LEU A 55 0.74 -5.05 -4.54
N VAL A 56 0.01 -5.64 -3.61
CA VAL A 56 0.16 -5.37 -2.17
C VAL A 56 1.55 -5.82 -1.68
N LYS A 57 1.99 -7.02 -2.05
CA LYS A 57 3.36 -7.50 -1.76
C LYS A 57 4.43 -6.57 -2.32
N TYR A 58 4.23 -6.05 -3.54
CA TYR A 58 5.14 -5.08 -4.13
C TYR A 58 5.21 -3.76 -3.34
N ILE A 59 4.06 -3.23 -2.91
CA ILE A 59 3.98 -2.00 -2.11
C ILE A 59 4.69 -2.17 -0.76
N ILE A 60 4.42 -3.27 -0.03
CA ILE A 60 5.05 -3.56 1.26
C ILE A 60 6.56 -3.69 1.10
N SER A 61 6.99 -4.45 0.09
CA SER A 61 8.42 -4.67 -0.20
C SER A 61 9.14 -3.37 -0.57
N SER A 62 8.47 -2.48 -1.30
CA SER A 62 9.01 -1.16 -1.67
C SER A 62 9.07 -0.21 -0.47
N SER A 63 8.07 -0.26 0.42
CA SER A 63 8.06 0.54 1.64
C SER A 63 9.16 0.11 2.61
N HIS A 64 9.39 -1.19 2.76
CA HIS A 64 10.47 -1.73 3.60
C HIS A 64 11.85 -1.31 3.08
N ASN A 65 12.04 -1.25 1.76
CA ASN A 65 13.31 -0.80 1.16
C ASN A 65 13.55 0.71 1.30
N LYS A 66 12.50 1.56 1.34
CA LYS A 66 12.68 3.00 1.60
C LYS A 66 13.14 3.29 3.02
N SER A 67 12.77 2.48 4.01
CA SER A 67 13.19 2.70 5.40
C SER A 67 14.67 2.42 5.67
N LYS A 68 15.39 1.74 4.76
CA LYS A 68 16.85 1.55 4.88
C LYS A 68 17.66 2.71 4.32
N SER A 69 17.09 3.58 3.49
CA SER A 69 17.84 4.65 2.82
C SER A 69 17.81 5.99 3.57
N SER A 70 16.91 6.18 4.54
CA SER A 70 16.68 7.51 5.15
C SER A 70 17.55 7.84 6.36
N ASN A 71 18.25 6.87 6.97
CA ASN A 71 19.04 7.16 8.17
C ASN A 71 20.44 7.74 7.87
N GLU A 72 21.04 7.38 6.73
CA GLU A 72 22.35 7.92 6.36
C GLU A 72 22.24 9.35 5.77
N GLU A 73 21.23 9.63 4.94
CA GLU A 73 21.00 10.98 4.39
C GLU A 73 20.62 12.02 5.47
N LEU A 74 19.92 11.63 6.54
CA LEU A 74 19.56 12.54 7.62
C LEU A 74 20.75 12.92 8.51
N ALA A 75 21.76 12.05 8.64
CA ALA A 75 22.97 12.35 9.38
C ALA A 75 23.86 13.36 8.64
N ASP A 76 24.02 13.18 7.33
CA ASP A 76 24.84 14.06 6.47
C ASP A 76 24.25 15.49 6.39
N LEU A 77 22.91 15.60 6.31
CA LEU A 77 22.22 16.89 6.32
C LEU A 77 22.31 17.62 7.67
N GLN A 78 22.28 16.90 8.80
CA GLN A 78 22.42 17.52 10.13
C GLN A 78 23.84 18.03 10.36
N GLU A 79 24.87 17.34 9.84
CA GLU A 79 26.26 17.79 9.95
C GLU A 79 26.52 19.03 9.09
N ALA A 80 25.94 19.09 7.88
CA ALA A 80 26.02 20.24 6.99
C ALA A 80 25.38 21.52 7.56
N ILE A 81 24.30 21.39 8.34
CA ILE A 81 23.62 22.55 8.97
C ILE A 81 24.39 23.06 10.20
N LYS A 82 25.14 22.21 10.91
CA LYS A 82 25.90 22.61 12.11
C LYS A 82 27.16 23.43 11.81
N HIS A 83 27.72 23.33 10.60
CA HIS A 83 28.92 24.07 10.20
C HIS A 83 28.70 24.87 8.90
N PRO A 84 27.98 26.02 8.95
CA PRO A 84 28.06 26.96 7.84
C PRO A 84 29.50 27.51 7.80
N LYS A 85 30.29 27.04 6.83
CA LYS A 85 31.63 27.57 6.55
C LYS A 85 31.51 29.08 6.35
N ARG A 86 31.96 29.85 7.35
CA ARG A 86 32.28 31.27 7.20
C ARG A 86 33.39 31.37 6.16
N LYS A 87 33.09 31.94 5.00
CA LYS A 87 34.06 32.57 4.11
C LYS A 87 33.66 34.02 3.93
#